data_AF-A0A6A4TG56-F1
#
_entry.id   AF-A0A6A4TG56-F1
#
_cell.length_a   1.000
_cell.length_b   1.000
_cell.length_c   1.000
_cell.angle_alpha   90.00
_cell.angle_beta   90.00
_cell.angle_gamma   90.00
#
_symmetry.space_group_name_H-M   'P 1'
#
loop_
_entity.id
_entity.type
_entity.pdbx_description
1 polymer ?
#
loop_
_entity_poly.entity_id
_entity_poly.type
_entity_poly.pdbx_seq_one_letter_code
_entity_poly.pdbx_strand_id
1 'polypeptide(L)'
;MGLHSAQKKHFPLRGIDGVVQLFDVELRKSEPDLALLSLVLGFVEHFLAVNRVIPINVPGVRFEPLEPDCPNSCFPTVELGMINALYERFTAQIRGAVDLSQYRRTAAGSSRELVKKVSDVIWNSLSRSYFKDRAHIQSLFSLITGMTSHVYMRIFIRSISFDLIGSYVINLNERKIIIIKSKPGTKLDSSGVAFAVVAACQVLGLKDVHLALSEDHAWVIFGKGGEETAEVTWHGKGNEDRRGQTVTAGVNEKVRPTFFFF
;
A
#
# COMPACT_ATOMS: atom_id res chain seq x y z
N MET A 1 18.01 4.28 4.24
CA MET A 1 16.53 4.25 4.22
C MET A 1 16.09 3.09 3.35
N GLY A 2 14.93 2.51 3.61
CA GLY A 2 14.51 1.25 3.00
C GLY A 2 14.62 0.11 4.02
N LEU A 3 14.33 -1.11 3.56
CA LEU A 3 14.26 -2.28 4.44
C LEU A 3 15.55 -2.45 5.25
N HIS A 4 15.40 -2.74 6.54
CA HIS A 4 16.51 -3.01 7.44
C HIS A 4 17.23 -4.29 7.02
N SER A 5 18.55 -4.37 7.26
CA SER A 5 19.35 -5.55 6.92
C SER A 5 18.81 -6.84 7.56
N ALA A 6 18.20 -6.76 8.75
CA ALA A 6 17.53 -7.88 9.38
C ALA A 6 16.32 -8.38 8.57
N GLN A 7 15.50 -7.47 8.04
CA GLN A 7 14.33 -7.82 7.20
C GLN A 7 14.77 -8.44 5.88
N LYS A 8 15.81 -7.86 5.25
CA LYS A 8 16.35 -8.31 3.96
C LYS A 8 16.84 -9.77 3.99
N LYS A 9 17.32 -10.24 5.15
CA LYS A 9 17.84 -11.62 5.33
C LYS A 9 16.77 -12.71 5.20
N HIS A 10 15.49 -12.37 5.35
CA HIS A 10 14.40 -13.35 5.20
C HIS A 10 14.08 -13.65 3.74
N PHE A 11 14.53 -12.82 2.81
CA PHE A 11 14.26 -13.01 1.39
C PHE A 11 15.32 -13.92 0.74
N PRO A 12 14.94 -14.70 -0.30
CA PRO A 12 13.59 -14.77 -0.89
C PRO A 12 12.60 -15.55 -0.01
N LEU A 13 11.34 -15.12 0.03
CA LEU A 13 10.30 -15.87 0.75
C LEU A 13 9.78 -17.00 -0.15
N ARG A 14 9.82 -18.21 0.39
CA ARG A 14 9.43 -19.45 -0.29
C ARG A 14 8.37 -20.15 0.54
N GLY A 15 7.28 -20.55 -0.12
CA GLY A 15 6.14 -21.17 0.53
C GLY A 15 5.44 -20.28 1.56
N ILE A 16 4.43 -20.85 2.21
CA ILE A 16 3.64 -20.17 3.25
C ILE A 16 4.49 -19.93 4.50
N ASP A 17 5.30 -20.92 4.90
CA ASP A 17 6.14 -20.83 6.10
C ASP A 17 7.15 -19.67 6.02
N GLY A 18 7.72 -19.39 4.84
CA GLY A 18 8.60 -18.24 4.65
C GLY A 18 7.90 -16.91 4.92
N VAL A 19 6.63 -16.79 4.53
CA VAL A 19 5.81 -15.60 4.84
C VAL A 19 5.50 -15.55 6.33
N VAL A 20 5.08 -16.66 6.94
CA VAL A 20 4.78 -16.72 8.39
C VAL A 20 6.00 -16.33 9.23
N GLN A 21 7.20 -16.80 8.87
CA GLN A 21 8.44 -16.44 9.55
C GLN A 21 8.75 -14.94 9.46
N LEU A 22 8.52 -14.30 8.31
CA LEU A 22 8.66 -12.85 8.19
C LEU A 22 7.68 -12.11 9.12
N PHE A 23 6.43 -12.56 9.17
CA PHE A 23 5.42 -11.98 10.06
C PHE A 23 5.77 -12.14 11.54
N ASP A 24 6.19 -13.33 11.98
CA ASP A 24 6.62 -13.56 13.37
C ASP A 24 7.76 -12.62 13.77
N VAL A 25 8.76 -12.45 12.89
CA VAL A 25 9.89 -11.55 13.17
C VAL A 25 9.47 -10.07 13.19
N GLU A 26 8.57 -9.63 12.31
CA GLU A 26 8.04 -8.26 12.36
C GLU A 26 7.21 -8.00 13.62
N LEU A 27 6.33 -8.94 13.98
CA LEU A 27 5.42 -8.80 15.13
C LEU A 27 6.14 -8.77 16.48
N ARG A 28 7.37 -9.29 16.56
CA ARG A 28 8.23 -9.17 17.75
C ARG A 28 8.85 -7.79 17.93
N LYS A 29 8.80 -6.93 16.91
CA LYS A 29 9.30 -5.56 17.00
C LYS A 29 8.27 -4.67 17.69
N SER A 30 8.74 -3.62 18.34
CA SER A 30 7.85 -2.58 18.90
C SER A 30 7.02 -1.86 17.83
N GLU A 31 7.47 -1.89 16.58
CA GLU A 31 6.81 -1.24 15.45
C GLU A 31 7.01 -2.12 14.21
N PRO A 32 6.08 -3.03 13.91
CA PRO A 32 6.14 -3.88 12.71
C PRO A 32 5.97 -3.04 11.44
N ASP A 33 6.73 -3.35 10.38
CA ASP A 33 6.66 -2.58 9.12
C ASP A 33 5.40 -2.93 8.31
N LEU A 34 4.36 -2.09 8.45
CA LEU A 34 3.06 -2.30 7.78
C LEU A 34 3.19 -2.26 6.26
N ALA A 35 4.10 -1.43 5.75
CA ALA A 35 4.28 -1.29 4.31
C ALA A 35 4.92 -2.54 3.70
N LEU A 36 5.95 -3.09 4.34
CA LEU A 36 6.58 -4.35 3.95
C LEU A 36 5.56 -5.50 3.94
N LEU A 37 4.86 -5.70 5.06
CA LEU A 37 3.93 -6.82 5.24
C LEU A 37 2.78 -6.76 4.22
N SER A 38 2.21 -5.57 3.99
CA SER A 38 1.13 -5.38 3.00
C SER A 38 1.59 -5.62 1.57
N LEU A 39 2.82 -5.23 1.22
CA LEU A 39 3.39 -5.50 -0.11
C LEU A 39 3.63 -6.99 -0.36
N VAL A 40 4.13 -7.70 0.66
CA VAL A 40 4.33 -9.15 0.58
C VAL A 40 3.00 -9.89 0.42
N LEU A 41 2.01 -9.60 1.28
CA LEU A 41 0.69 -10.22 1.17
C LEU A 41 0.02 -9.95 -0.16
N GLY A 42 0.02 -8.69 -0.60
CA GLY A 42 -0.58 -8.31 -1.87
C GLY A 42 0.12 -8.95 -3.08
N PHE A 43 1.44 -9.13 -3.03
CA PHE A 43 2.18 -9.84 -4.07
C PHE A 43 1.78 -11.32 -4.13
N VAL A 44 1.75 -12.01 -3.00
CA VAL A 44 1.38 -13.44 -2.92
C VAL A 44 -0.08 -13.62 -3.35
N GLU A 45 -0.99 -12.81 -2.84
CA GLU A 45 -2.42 -12.84 -3.20
C GLU A 45 -2.63 -12.59 -4.69
N HIS A 46 -1.88 -11.66 -5.30
CA HIS A 46 -2.00 -11.40 -6.73
C HIS A 46 -1.78 -12.67 -7.56
N PHE A 47 -0.73 -13.43 -7.26
CA PHE A 47 -0.39 -14.62 -8.03
C PHE A 47 -1.18 -15.87 -7.64
N LEU A 48 -1.74 -15.92 -6.43
CA LEU A 48 -2.56 -17.05 -5.98
C LEU A 48 -4.06 -16.88 -6.28
N ALA A 49 -4.56 -15.65 -6.38
CA ALA A 49 -5.99 -15.38 -6.55
C ALA A 49 -6.34 -14.52 -7.78
N VAL A 50 -5.54 -13.48 -8.10
CA VAL A 50 -5.88 -12.54 -9.17
C VAL A 50 -5.44 -13.03 -10.55
N ASN A 51 -4.20 -13.47 -10.67
CA ASN A 51 -3.62 -13.97 -11.90
C ASN A 51 -2.74 -15.20 -11.61
N ARG A 52 -3.36 -16.37 -11.70
CA ARG A 52 -2.73 -17.67 -11.44
C ARG A 52 -1.92 -18.21 -12.62
N VAL A 53 -1.87 -17.47 -13.73
CA VAL A 53 -1.08 -17.85 -14.89
C VAL A 53 0.39 -17.57 -14.59
N ILE A 54 1.21 -18.63 -14.56
CA ILE A 54 2.66 -18.51 -14.38
C ILE A 54 3.24 -17.73 -15.57
N PRO A 55 3.83 -16.55 -15.35
CA PRO A 55 4.38 -15.75 -16.42
C PRO A 55 5.69 -16.37 -16.91
N ILE A 56 5.68 -16.98 -18.09
CA ILE A 56 6.88 -17.58 -18.73
C ILE A 56 7.89 -16.53 -19.24
N ASN A 57 7.44 -15.29 -19.46
CA ASN A 57 8.22 -14.22 -20.10
C ASN A 57 8.53 -13.05 -19.16
N VAL A 58 8.42 -13.23 -17.85
CA VAL A 58 8.72 -12.17 -16.87
C VAL A 58 9.95 -12.61 -16.05
N PRO A 59 11.15 -12.14 -16.42
CA PRO A 59 12.35 -12.44 -15.66
C PRO A 59 12.21 -11.92 -14.21
N GLY A 60 12.67 -12.70 -13.24
CA GLY A 60 12.63 -12.33 -11.82
C GLY A 60 11.33 -12.66 -11.08
N VAL A 61 10.32 -13.19 -11.75
CA VAL A 61 9.19 -13.86 -11.07
C VAL A 61 9.42 -15.36 -11.17
N ARG A 62 9.60 -16.01 -10.01
CA ARG A 62 9.82 -17.45 -9.90
C ARG A 62 8.67 -18.08 -9.15
N PHE A 63 8.36 -19.32 -9.52
CA PHE A 63 7.37 -20.14 -8.86
C PHE A 63 8.04 -21.42 -8.42
N GLU A 64 7.89 -21.76 -7.15
CA GLU A 64 8.41 -23.01 -6.60
C GLU A 64 7.24 -23.97 -6.35
N PRO A 65 7.38 -25.26 -6.72
CA PRO A 65 6.39 -26.25 -6.39
C PRO A 65 6.30 -26.41 -4.87
N LEU A 66 5.08 -26.39 -4.32
CA LEU A 66 4.84 -26.63 -2.89
C LEU A 66 4.98 -28.12 -2.54
N GLU A 67 4.69 -28.99 -3.51
CA GLU A 67 4.86 -30.43 -3.40
C GLU A 67 5.58 -30.96 -4.65
N PRO A 68 6.53 -31.91 -4.51
CA PRO A 68 7.33 -32.41 -5.63
C PRO A 68 6.51 -32.97 -6.80
N ASP A 69 5.33 -33.53 -6.52
CA ASP A 69 4.53 -34.31 -7.48
C ASP A 69 3.26 -33.58 -7.96
N CYS A 70 3.02 -32.35 -7.49
CA CYS A 70 1.83 -31.56 -7.81
C CYS A 70 2.19 -30.30 -8.62
N PRO A 71 2.31 -30.38 -9.96
CA PRO A 71 2.68 -29.24 -10.81
C PRO A 71 1.67 -28.08 -10.75
N ASN A 72 0.46 -28.33 -10.27
CA ASN A 72 -0.59 -27.32 -10.10
C ASN A 72 -0.52 -26.56 -8.77
N SER A 73 0.33 -27.00 -7.83
CA SER A 73 0.51 -26.37 -6.52
C SER A 73 1.86 -25.65 -6.50
N CYS A 74 1.85 -24.40 -6.93
CA CYS A 74 3.06 -23.57 -6.98
C CYS A 74 2.88 -22.31 -6.13
N PHE A 75 3.97 -21.89 -5.49
CA PHE A 75 4.02 -20.68 -4.69
C PHE A 75 4.86 -19.60 -5.39
N PRO A 76 4.39 -18.35 -5.48
CA PRO A 76 5.16 -17.26 -6.05
C PRO A 76 6.31 -16.88 -5.11
N THR A 77 7.55 -17.13 -5.53
CA THR A 77 8.73 -16.75 -4.76
C THR A 77 8.79 -15.23 -4.64
N VAL A 78 8.82 -14.75 -3.40
CA VAL A 78 8.87 -13.30 -3.13
C VAL A 78 10.34 -12.88 -3.13
N GLU A 79 10.80 -12.31 -4.23
CA GLU A 79 12.18 -11.86 -4.41
C GLU A 79 12.44 -10.50 -3.75
N LEU A 80 13.60 -10.35 -3.09
CA LEU A 80 13.96 -9.12 -2.38
C LEU A 80 13.94 -7.89 -3.30
N GLY A 81 14.52 -8.02 -4.51
CA GLY A 81 14.64 -6.90 -5.44
C GLY A 81 13.27 -6.32 -5.84
N MET A 82 12.28 -7.18 -6.05
CA MET A 82 10.92 -6.78 -6.40
C MET A 82 10.24 -6.03 -5.24
N ILE A 83 10.25 -6.62 -4.04
CA ILE A 83 9.61 -6.00 -2.87
C ILE A 83 10.32 -4.72 -2.46
N ASN A 84 11.66 -4.69 -2.47
CA ASN A 84 12.42 -3.49 -2.14
C ASN A 84 12.12 -2.35 -3.13
N ALA A 85 12.01 -2.62 -4.43
CA ALA A 85 11.65 -1.60 -5.42
C ALA A 85 10.23 -1.05 -5.21
N LEU A 86 9.27 -1.90 -4.85
CA LEU A 86 7.90 -1.47 -4.52
C LEU A 86 7.88 -0.65 -3.22
N TYR A 87 8.61 -1.08 -2.20
CA TYR A 87 8.75 -0.38 -0.93
C TYR A 87 9.37 1.00 -1.10
N GLU A 88 10.49 1.10 -1.85
CA GLU A 88 11.15 2.36 -2.16
C GLU A 88 10.22 3.28 -2.96
N ARG A 89 9.43 2.73 -3.90
CA ARG A 89 8.44 3.51 -4.63
C ARG A 89 7.36 4.09 -3.72
N PHE A 90 6.84 3.31 -2.77
CA PHE A 90 5.87 3.80 -1.79
C PHE A 90 6.46 4.92 -0.95
N THR A 91 7.59 4.65 -0.31
CA THR A 91 8.22 5.57 0.64
C THR A 91 8.66 6.87 -0.03
N ALA A 92 9.20 6.80 -1.25
CA ALA A 92 9.54 7.99 -2.03
C ALA A 92 8.29 8.81 -2.40
N GLN A 93 7.18 8.16 -2.77
CA GLN A 93 5.92 8.86 -3.07
C GLN A 93 5.41 9.62 -1.84
N ILE A 94 5.42 9.00 -0.66
CA ILE A 94 4.91 9.64 0.57
C ILE A 94 5.84 10.77 1.01
N ARG A 95 7.15 10.51 1.13
CA ARG A 95 8.13 11.50 1.60
C ARG A 95 8.32 12.65 0.64
N GLY A 96 8.18 12.42 -0.67
CA GLY A 96 8.24 13.49 -1.67
C GLY A 96 7.00 14.38 -1.71
N ALA A 97 5.86 13.92 -1.17
CA ALA A 97 4.59 14.66 -1.21
C ALA A 97 4.22 15.35 0.12
N VAL A 98 4.86 14.95 1.22
CA VAL A 98 4.59 15.47 2.57
C VAL A 98 5.88 16.08 3.13
N ASP A 99 5.91 17.41 3.18
CA ASP A 99 6.99 18.16 3.82
C ASP A 99 6.69 18.34 5.31
N LEU A 100 7.36 17.55 6.15
CA LEU A 100 7.16 17.60 7.61
C LEU A 100 7.56 18.93 8.25
N SER A 101 8.39 19.76 7.59
CA SER A 101 8.79 21.07 8.14
C SER A 101 7.63 22.07 8.20
N GLN A 102 6.59 21.86 7.38
CA GLN A 102 5.37 22.67 7.35
C GLN A 102 4.40 22.33 8.48
N TYR A 103 4.62 21.22 9.19
CA TYR A 103 3.73 20.72 10.23
C TYR A 103 4.46 20.73 11.57
N ARG A 104 4.06 21.65 12.46
CA ARG A 104 4.67 21.77 13.78
C ARG A 104 4.26 20.57 14.63
N ARG A 105 5.18 19.63 14.87
CA ARG A 105 4.97 18.55 15.84
C ARG A 105 4.97 19.16 17.24
N THR A 106 3.87 18.99 17.96
CA THR A 106 3.78 19.43 19.37
C THR A 106 3.98 18.21 20.28
N ALA A 107 4.15 18.45 21.59
CA ALA A 107 4.14 17.38 22.58
C ALA A 107 2.80 16.60 22.60
N ALA A 108 1.75 17.13 21.96
CA ALA A 108 0.44 16.50 21.87
C ALA A 108 0.30 15.51 20.70
N GLY A 109 1.34 15.31 19.88
CA GLY A 109 1.32 14.35 18.77
C GLY A 109 1.23 15.01 17.38
N SER A 110 0.76 14.22 16.41
CA SER A 110 0.52 14.64 15.03
C SER A 110 -0.73 15.51 14.93
N SER A 111 -0.71 16.54 14.07
CA SER A 111 -1.86 17.43 13.89
C SER A 111 -2.87 16.86 12.88
N ARG A 112 -4.12 17.28 12.98
CA ARG A 112 -5.19 16.92 12.04
C ARG A 112 -4.86 17.31 10.61
N GLU A 113 -4.23 18.46 10.40
CA GLU A 113 -3.83 18.96 9.09
C GLU A 113 -2.78 18.05 8.45
N LEU A 114 -1.84 17.53 9.25
CA LEU A 114 -0.84 16.56 8.80
C LEU A 114 -1.50 15.24 8.41
N VAL A 115 -2.38 14.69 9.26
CA VAL A 115 -3.12 13.45 8.96
C VAL A 115 -3.97 13.60 7.71
N LYS A 116 -4.69 14.73 7.57
CA LYS A 116 -5.48 15.05 6.37
C LYS A 116 -4.60 15.17 5.13
N LYS A 117 -3.42 15.79 5.24
CA LYS A 117 -2.45 15.86 4.13
C LYS A 117 -2.04 14.48 3.66
N VAL A 118 -1.70 13.57 4.57
CA VAL A 118 -1.35 12.19 4.23
C VAL A 118 -2.53 11.47 3.54
N SER A 119 -3.75 11.63 4.08
CA SER A 119 -4.97 11.12 3.47
C SER A 119 -5.17 11.65 2.04
N ASP A 120 -4.93 12.93 1.80
CA ASP A 120 -5.03 13.53 0.47
C ASP A 120 -3.96 13.00 -0.49
N VAL A 121 -2.75 12.69 -0.02
CA VAL A 121 -1.71 12.07 -0.86
C VAL A 121 -2.14 10.68 -1.33
N ILE A 122 -2.70 9.86 -0.43
CA ILE A 122 -3.23 8.54 -0.80
C ILE A 122 -4.42 8.70 -1.75
N TRP A 123 -5.40 9.51 -1.37
CA TRP A 123 -6.62 9.72 -2.15
C TRP A 123 -6.34 10.19 -3.58
N ASN A 124 -5.51 11.21 -3.74
CA ASN A 124 -5.19 11.79 -5.04
C ASN A 124 -4.34 10.86 -5.91
N SER A 125 -3.79 9.79 -5.34
CA SER A 125 -3.08 8.77 -6.09
C SER A 125 -4.01 7.73 -6.72
N LEU A 126 -5.26 7.60 -6.22
CA LEU A 126 -6.25 6.63 -6.68
C LEU A 126 -6.82 6.99 -8.06
N SER A 127 -7.28 5.96 -8.77
CA SER A 127 -8.04 6.14 -10.01
C SER A 127 -9.31 6.93 -9.73
N ARG A 128 -9.64 7.91 -10.58
CA ARG A 128 -10.91 8.65 -10.47
C ARG A 128 -12.16 7.77 -10.67
N SER A 129 -12.02 6.65 -11.38
CA SER A 129 -13.12 5.73 -11.65
C SER A 129 -12.62 4.28 -11.63
N TYR A 130 -13.19 3.48 -10.75
CA TYR A 130 -13.02 2.03 -10.64
C TYR A 130 -14.13 1.46 -9.74
N PHE A 131 -14.38 0.16 -9.86
CA PHE A 131 -15.29 -0.56 -8.97
C PHE A 131 -14.67 -0.68 -7.59
N LYS A 132 -15.21 0.06 -6.62
CA LYS A 132 -14.75 0.11 -5.23
C LYS A 132 -14.96 -1.21 -4.47
N ASP A 133 -15.91 -2.02 -4.91
CA ASP A 133 -16.26 -3.33 -4.32
C ASP A 133 -15.51 -4.49 -4.99
N ARG A 134 -14.48 -4.20 -5.80
CA ARG A 134 -13.71 -5.24 -6.49
C ARG A 134 -12.80 -5.95 -5.48
N ALA A 135 -12.79 -7.28 -5.49
CA ALA A 135 -11.85 -8.05 -4.67
C ALA A 135 -10.38 -7.73 -5.00
N HIS A 136 -9.50 -8.00 -4.01
CA HIS A 136 -8.04 -7.98 -4.14
C HIS A 136 -7.39 -6.59 -4.31
N ILE A 137 -8.11 -5.52 -3.96
CA ILE A 137 -7.58 -4.15 -4.02
C ILE A 137 -7.25 -3.56 -2.65
N GLN A 138 -7.25 -4.34 -1.57
CA GLN A 138 -7.04 -3.87 -0.20
C GLN A 138 -5.58 -3.55 0.18
N SER A 139 -4.60 -4.07 -0.58
CA SER A 139 -3.18 -4.00 -0.21
C SER A 139 -2.43 -2.83 -0.84
N LEU A 140 -1.30 -2.43 -0.22
CA LEU A 140 -0.37 -1.46 -0.84
C LEU A 140 0.20 -1.97 -2.17
N PHE A 141 0.24 -3.28 -2.39
CA PHE A 141 0.61 -3.84 -3.68
C PHE A 141 -0.37 -3.37 -4.78
N SER A 142 -1.68 -3.42 -4.52
CA SER A 142 -2.70 -2.90 -5.44
C SER A 142 -2.54 -1.40 -5.68
N LEU A 143 -2.28 -0.63 -4.61
CA LEU A 143 -2.02 0.80 -4.69
C LEU A 143 -0.81 1.10 -5.60
N ILE A 144 0.31 0.41 -5.46
CA ILE A 144 1.52 0.77 -6.21
C ILE A 144 1.49 0.25 -7.64
N THR A 145 0.94 -0.94 -7.84
CA THR A 145 0.93 -1.59 -9.16
C THR A 145 -0.21 -1.11 -10.04
N GLY A 146 -1.35 -0.69 -9.49
CA GLY A 146 -2.50 -0.21 -10.27
C GLY A 146 -3.09 -1.28 -11.18
N MET A 147 -3.05 -2.55 -10.73
CA MET A 147 -3.44 -3.80 -11.42
C MET A 147 -4.17 -3.61 -12.76
N THR A 148 -3.32 -3.47 -13.78
CA THR A 148 -3.57 -3.75 -15.20
C THR A 148 -2.43 -4.67 -15.64
N SER A 149 -2.71 -5.70 -16.44
CA SER A 149 -1.77 -6.78 -16.79
C SER A 149 -0.44 -6.33 -17.43
N HIS A 150 -0.30 -5.05 -17.78
CA HIS A 150 0.92 -4.45 -18.35
C HIS A 150 1.97 -3.98 -17.32
N VAL A 151 1.73 -4.13 -16.02
CA VAL A 151 2.59 -3.55 -14.97
C VAL A 151 3.89 -4.32 -14.76
N TYR A 152 3.91 -5.63 -14.99
CA TYR A 152 5.13 -6.46 -14.93
C TYR A 152 6.25 -5.91 -15.84
N MET A 153 5.88 -5.40 -17.01
CA MET A 153 6.81 -4.77 -17.94
C MET A 153 7.38 -3.44 -17.40
N ARG A 154 6.63 -2.69 -16.58
CA ARG A 154 7.08 -1.38 -16.03
C ARG A 154 7.99 -1.50 -14.81
N ILE A 155 7.83 -2.52 -13.98
CA ILE A 155 8.73 -2.74 -12.83
C ILE A 155 10.12 -3.16 -13.32
N PHE A 156 10.18 -3.97 -14.38
CA PHE A 156 11.46 -4.39 -14.97
C PHE A 156 12.21 -3.25 -15.68
N ILE A 157 11.49 -2.28 -16.27
CA ILE A 157 12.11 -1.09 -16.89
C ILE A 157 12.68 -0.12 -15.85
N ARG A 158 12.30 -0.20 -14.56
CA ARG A 158 12.76 0.71 -13.49
C ARG A 158 14.19 0.50 -13.00
N SER A 159 14.90 -0.54 -13.47
CA SER A 159 16.37 -0.62 -13.32
C SER A 159 17.10 0.39 -14.23
N ILE A 160 16.37 1.20 -14.99
CA ILE A 160 16.89 2.35 -15.75
C ILE A 160 16.14 3.60 -15.26
N SER A 161 16.90 4.65 -14.92
CA SER A 161 16.51 5.89 -14.23
C SER A 161 15.11 6.44 -14.56
N PHE A 162 14.41 6.88 -13.51
CA PHE A 162 13.09 7.52 -13.58
C PHE A 162 13.24 9.04 -13.57
N ASP A 163 13.10 9.69 -14.72
CA ASP A 163 12.86 11.14 -14.79
C ASP A 163 11.38 11.45 -14.55
N LEU A 164 11.15 12.59 -13.90
CA LEU A 164 9.94 12.95 -13.15
C LEU A 164 8.65 13.17 -13.98
N ILE A 165 8.59 12.80 -15.26
CA ILE A 165 7.41 13.00 -16.12
C ILE A 165 7.16 11.72 -16.89
N GLY A 166 6.01 11.07 -16.64
CA GLY A 166 5.66 9.75 -17.13
C GLY A 166 5.45 9.64 -18.64
N SER A 167 6.53 9.68 -19.41
CA SER A 167 6.56 9.50 -20.86
C SER A 167 7.57 8.41 -21.23
N TYR A 168 7.21 7.51 -22.15
CA TYR A 168 8.18 6.64 -22.83
C TYR A 168 8.51 7.26 -24.19
N VAL A 169 9.79 7.34 -24.52
CA VAL A 169 10.25 7.63 -25.87
C VAL A 169 10.66 6.30 -26.49
N ILE A 170 9.87 5.80 -27.44
CA ILE A 170 10.26 4.65 -28.25
C ILE A 170 10.85 5.20 -29.55
N ASN A 171 12.11 4.88 -29.82
CA ASN A 171 12.81 5.32 -31.02
C ASN A 171 12.68 4.22 -32.08
N LEU A 172 11.82 4.44 -33.07
CA LEU A 172 11.70 3.58 -34.25
C LEU A 172 12.14 4.42 -35.45
N ASN A 173 13.22 4.02 -36.11
CA ASN A 173 13.70 4.49 -37.42
C ASN A 173 13.21 5.89 -37.80
N GLU A 174 13.83 6.90 -37.17
CA GLU A 174 13.67 8.34 -37.45
C GLU A 174 12.31 9.00 -37.12
N ARG A 175 11.37 8.29 -36.47
CA ARG A 175 10.15 8.91 -35.92
C ARG A 175 10.11 8.80 -34.39
N LYS A 176 10.24 9.95 -33.71
CA LYS A 176 9.99 10.06 -32.27
C LYS A 176 8.48 9.99 -32.01
N ILE A 177 8.00 8.87 -31.49
CA ILE A 177 6.64 8.76 -30.95
C ILE A 177 6.72 8.96 -29.44
N ILE A 178 6.19 10.08 -28.96
CA ILE A 178 6.03 10.33 -27.51
C ILE A 178 4.73 9.66 -27.09
N ILE A 179 4.83 8.52 -26.38
CA ILE A 179 3.66 7.88 -25.78
C ILE A 179 3.49 8.46 -24.36
N ILE A 180 2.59 9.44 -24.23
CA ILE A 180 2.09 9.89 -22.93
C ILE A 180 1.12 8.81 -22.42
N LYS A 181 1.63 7.81 -21.71
CA LYS A 181 0.72 6.89 -20.99
C LYS A 181 0.20 7.61 -19.76
N SER A 182 -1.11 7.86 -19.73
CA SER A 182 -1.81 8.16 -18.48
C SER A 182 -1.39 7.16 -17.41
N LYS A 183 -1.11 7.67 -16.21
CA LYS A 183 -0.75 6.87 -15.04
C LYS A 183 -1.85 5.81 -14.89
N PRO A 184 -1.57 4.49 -14.98
CA PRO A 184 -2.58 3.47 -14.73
C PRO A 184 -3.09 3.74 -13.34
N GLY A 185 -4.38 3.94 -13.25
CA GLY A 185 -4.99 4.37 -12.01
C GLY A 185 -4.78 3.30 -10.94
N THR A 186 -4.36 3.75 -9.76
CA THR A 186 -4.17 2.88 -8.61
C THR A 186 -5.53 2.60 -7.96
N LYS A 187 -5.67 1.46 -7.28
CA LYS A 187 -6.97 1.02 -6.75
C LYS A 187 -6.82 0.61 -5.30
N LEU A 188 -7.71 1.10 -4.45
CA LEU A 188 -7.89 0.66 -3.06
C LEU A 188 -9.38 0.54 -2.74
N ASP A 189 -9.77 -0.39 -1.88
CA ASP A 189 -11.11 -0.36 -1.28
C ASP A 189 -11.13 0.63 -0.10
N SER A 190 -12.29 0.80 0.53
CA SER A 190 -12.47 1.81 1.59
C SER A 190 -11.49 1.59 2.76
N SER A 191 -11.46 0.38 3.31
CA SER A 191 -10.55 -0.01 4.41
C SER A 191 -9.09 0.02 4.00
N GLY A 192 -8.77 -0.37 2.76
CA GLY A 192 -7.43 -0.31 2.19
C GLY A 192 -6.88 1.11 2.14
N VAL A 193 -7.73 2.11 1.87
CA VAL A 193 -7.33 3.54 1.95
C VAL A 193 -6.96 3.91 3.38
N ALA A 194 -7.78 3.56 4.37
CA ALA A 194 -7.47 3.85 5.77
C ALA A 194 -6.16 3.18 6.23
N PHE A 195 -5.98 1.90 5.88
CA PHE A 195 -4.73 1.18 6.13
C PHE A 195 -3.52 1.86 5.45
N ALA A 196 -3.66 2.27 4.19
CA ALA A 196 -2.59 2.93 3.45
C ALA A 196 -2.19 4.28 4.05
N VAL A 197 -3.16 5.01 4.64
CA VAL A 197 -2.87 6.24 5.40
C VAL A 197 -2.04 5.93 6.64
N VAL A 198 -2.39 4.92 7.42
CA VAL A 198 -1.62 4.51 8.62
C VAL A 198 -0.20 4.07 8.24
N ALA A 199 -0.06 3.25 7.19
CA ALA A 199 1.27 2.84 6.70
C ALA A 199 2.10 4.04 6.20
N ALA A 200 1.47 5.02 5.54
CA ALA A 200 2.15 6.25 5.11
C ALA A 200 2.57 7.12 6.31
N CYS A 201 1.74 7.21 7.35
CA CYS A 201 2.07 7.87 8.60
C CYS A 201 3.27 7.19 9.31
N GLN A 202 3.30 5.86 9.34
CA GLN A 202 4.45 5.10 9.86
C GLN A 202 5.74 5.41 9.08
N VAL A 203 5.68 5.47 7.74
CA VAL A 203 6.82 5.84 6.89
C VAL A 203 7.37 7.24 7.20
N LEU A 204 6.51 8.16 7.63
CA LEU A 204 6.85 9.52 8.06
C LEU A 204 7.29 9.60 9.53
N GLY A 205 7.26 8.49 10.28
CA GLY A 205 7.61 8.45 11.70
C GLY A 205 6.54 9.04 12.62
N LEU A 206 5.27 8.98 12.20
CA LEU A 206 4.11 9.42 12.97
C LEU A 206 3.54 8.22 13.74
N LYS A 207 4.15 7.94 14.89
CA LYS A 207 3.86 6.74 15.70
C LYS A 207 2.53 6.78 16.45
N ASP A 208 1.94 7.97 16.57
CA ASP A 208 0.68 8.19 17.29
C ASP A 208 -0.55 7.97 16.41
N VAL A 209 -0.38 7.78 15.09
CA VAL A 209 -1.49 7.56 14.17
C VAL A 209 -1.77 6.06 14.03
N HIS A 210 -2.95 5.63 14.44
CA HIS A 210 -3.37 4.23 14.42
C HIS A 210 -4.67 4.04 13.63
N LEU A 211 -4.88 2.81 13.16
CA LEU A 211 -6.11 2.42 12.48
C LEU A 211 -7.22 2.20 13.51
N ALA A 212 -8.41 2.70 13.22
CA ALA A 212 -9.63 2.37 13.95
C ALA A 212 -10.64 1.74 12.99
N LEU A 213 -11.36 0.73 13.49
CA LEU A 213 -12.28 -0.10 12.73
C LEU A 213 -13.62 -0.20 13.47
N SER A 214 -14.72 -0.08 12.73
CA SER A 214 -16.03 -0.65 13.11
C SER A 214 -16.25 -1.95 12.34
N GLU A 215 -17.45 -2.52 12.43
CA GLU A 215 -17.84 -3.70 11.66
C GLU A 215 -17.86 -3.45 10.14
N ASP A 216 -18.07 -2.21 9.71
CA ASP A 216 -18.34 -1.82 8.32
C ASP A 216 -17.54 -0.60 7.81
N HIS A 217 -16.74 0.05 8.68
CA HIS A 217 -16.01 1.27 8.35
C HIS A 217 -14.62 1.34 9.00
N ALA A 218 -13.75 2.19 8.43
CA ALA A 218 -12.39 2.38 8.90
C ALA A 218 -11.99 3.86 8.88
N TRP A 219 -11.35 4.32 9.95
CA TRP A 219 -10.81 5.68 10.08
C TRP A 219 -9.47 5.65 10.84
N VAL A 220 -8.92 6.82 11.17
CA VAL A 220 -7.69 6.89 11.98
C VAL A 220 -7.93 7.60 13.31
N ILE A 221 -7.20 7.15 14.32
CA ILE A 221 -7.06 7.83 15.61
C ILE A 221 -5.64 8.34 15.76
N PHE A 222 -5.47 9.49 16.42
CA PHE A 222 -4.16 10.13 16.60
C PHE A 222 -4.13 11.09 17.79
N GLY A 223 -2.99 11.74 18.00
CA GLY A 223 -2.79 12.68 19.10
C GLY A 223 -2.55 11.97 20.44
N LYS A 224 -2.47 12.76 21.51
CA LYS A 224 -2.16 12.27 22.86
C LYS A 224 -3.23 11.26 23.30
N GLY A 225 -2.82 10.02 23.57
CA GLY A 225 -3.72 8.96 24.01
C GLY A 225 -4.72 8.45 22.95
N GLY A 226 -4.59 8.87 21.68
CA GLY A 226 -5.53 8.47 20.62
C GLY A 226 -6.90 9.15 20.73
N GLU A 227 -6.97 10.31 21.38
CA GLU A 227 -8.22 11.04 21.63
C GLU A 227 -8.79 11.71 20.37
N GLU A 228 -7.94 12.02 19.38
CA GLU A 228 -8.40 12.59 18.11
C GLU A 228 -8.78 11.52 17.11
N THR A 229 -9.83 11.78 16.32
CA THR A 229 -10.27 10.92 15.22
C THR A 229 -10.32 11.72 13.92
N ALA A 230 -10.03 11.08 12.79
CA ALA A 230 -10.25 11.67 11.48
C ALA A 230 -10.74 10.64 10.47
N GLU A 231 -11.80 10.99 9.76
CA GLU A 231 -12.21 10.31 8.55
C GLU A 231 -11.12 10.42 7.49
N VAL A 232 -10.75 9.30 6.85
CA VAL A 232 -9.68 9.29 5.83
C VAL A 232 -10.09 8.58 4.53
N THR A 233 -11.25 7.96 4.52
CA THR A 233 -11.80 7.20 3.40
C THR A 233 -13.30 7.51 3.22
N TRP A 234 -13.93 6.89 2.22
CA TRP A 234 -15.37 6.98 2.02
C TRP A 234 -16.10 5.87 2.80
N HIS A 235 -17.36 6.12 3.19
CA HIS A 235 -18.26 5.10 3.72
C HIS A 235 -19.46 4.90 2.77
N GLY A 236 -19.75 3.65 2.41
CA GLY A 236 -20.84 3.30 1.50
C GLY A 236 -20.73 3.89 0.08
N LYS A 237 -21.88 4.13 -0.56
CA LYS A 237 -22.01 4.62 -1.96
C LYS A 237 -22.34 6.11 -2.06
N GLY A 238 -22.37 6.83 -0.94
CA GLY A 238 -22.66 8.27 -0.89
C GLY A 238 -21.52 9.10 -1.48
N ASN A 239 -21.85 10.33 -1.92
CA ASN A 239 -20.90 11.27 -2.52
C ASN A 239 -20.35 12.31 -1.51
N GLU A 240 -20.72 12.23 -0.23
CA GLU A 240 -20.20 13.15 0.79
C GLU A 240 -18.76 12.80 1.17
N ASP A 241 -17.83 13.69 0.82
CA ASP A 241 -16.45 13.60 1.29
C ASP A 241 -16.37 14.14 2.72
N ARG A 242 -16.35 13.23 3.69
CA ARG A 242 -16.22 13.56 5.12
C ARG A 242 -14.76 13.56 5.60
N ARG A 243 -13.77 13.37 4.71
CA ARG A 243 -12.36 13.23 5.11
C ARG A 243 -11.85 14.45 5.87
N GLY A 244 -11.15 14.20 6.97
CA GLY A 244 -10.63 15.19 7.91
C GLY A 244 -11.58 15.56 9.04
N GLN A 245 -12.87 15.22 8.93
CA GLN A 245 -13.85 15.45 10.00
C GLN A 245 -13.68 14.42 11.13
N THR A 246 -14.17 14.77 12.32
CA THR A 246 -14.25 13.87 13.47
C THR A 246 -15.38 12.86 13.30
N VAL A 247 -15.26 11.65 13.87
CA VAL A 247 -16.32 10.63 13.83
C VAL A 247 -17.39 10.82 14.90
N THR A 248 -17.25 11.81 15.80
CA THR A 248 -18.14 12.05 16.95
C THR A 248 -19.61 12.24 16.54
N ALA A 249 -19.88 12.83 15.37
CA ALA A 249 -21.24 12.99 14.86
C ALA A 249 -21.95 11.64 14.68
N GLY A 250 -21.30 10.66 14.05
CA GLY A 250 -21.86 9.32 13.84
C GLY A 250 -22.01 8.51 15.14
N VAL A 251 -21.10 8.71 16.10
CA VAL A 251 -21.18 8.08 17.44
C VAL A 251 -22.39 8.61 18.21
N ASN A 252 -22.64 9.93 18.15
CA ASN A 252 -23.77 10.56 18.83
C ASN A 252 -25.13 10.21 18.21
N GLU A 253 -25.15 9.81 16.93
CA GLU A 253 -26.34 9.33 16.21
C GLU A 253 -26.75 7.89 16.60
N LYS A 254 -26.07 7.24 17.57
CA LYS A 254 -26.30 5.85 18.02
C LYS A 254 -26.10 4.77 16.94
N VAL A 255 -25.26 5.04 15.94
CA VAL A 255 -24.70 3.97 15.10
C VAL A 255 -23.64 3.27 15.96
N ARG A 256 -23.98 2.11 16.55
CA ARG A 256 -23.17 1.44 17.59
C ARG A 256 -21.74 1.13 17.10
N PRO A 257 -20.68 1.77 17.62
CA PRO A 257 -19.31 1.36 17.32
C PRO A 257 -18.86 0.34 18.38
N THR A 258 -18.47 -0.85 17.94
CA THR A 258 -17.73 -1.80 18.76
C THR A 258 -16.25 -1.52 18.57
N PHE A 259 -15.58 -0.94 19.58
CA PHE A 259 -14.15 -0.64 19.52
C PHE A 259 -13.34 -1.91 19.85
N PHE A 260 -12.44 -2.31 18.95
CA PHE A 260 -11.37 -3.27 19.24
C PHE A 260 -10.03 -2.53 19.27
N PHE A 261 -9.33 -2.63 20.40
CA PHE A 261 -7.93 -2.20 20.52
C PHE A 261 -7.02 -3.40 20.24
N PHE A 262 -6.09 -3.26 19.30
CA PHE A 262 -4.97 -4.18 19.09
C PHE A 262 -3.65 -3.43 19.27
#